data_AF-A0A7K1T514-F1
#
_entry.id   AF-A0A7K1T514-F1
#
_cell.length_a   1.000
_cell.length_b   1.000
_cell.length_c   1.000
_cell.angle_alpha   90.00
_cell.angle_beta   90.00
_cell.angle_gamma   90.00
#
_symmetry.space_group_name_H-M   'P 1'
#
loop_
_entity.id
_entity.type
_entity.pdbx_description
1 polymer ?
#
loop_
_entity_poly.entity_id
_entity_poly.type
_entity_poly.pdbx_seq_one_letter_code
_entity_poly.pdbx_strand_id
1 'polypeptide(L)'
;MVPREVTTHRSLTDYRSYTGRTYRKAWETRQRLRSEIDGIIYGHRGRDVIGHFRDADKDIPIWAIFEVMTLGNFGSFYDCLDRRVKTVIVRDLGMPTNLDSELRLKEIVFALKDFRNAIAHNGVVLDVRFQSGAINTGVSQLLKQETGVGKIDFTDITDYVILLVYLMRRMGFTKTECKQLIAGYEAIIEHFRAELPINVYSRIIKTTARGKLTALRQFVSNG
;
A
#
# COMPACT_ATOMS: atom_id res chain seq x y z
N MET A 1 -12.14 15.85 -26.21
CA MET A 1 -10.95 15.29 -25.55
C MET A 1 -10.30 16.42 -24.76
N VAL A 2 -10.48 16.47 -23.45
CA VAL A 2 -10.03 17.60 -22.62
C VAL A 2 -8.57 17.35 -22.19
N PRO A 3 -7.65 18.31 -22.30
CA PRO A 3 -6.24 18.12 -21.96
C PRO A 3 -6.09 17.75 -20.47
N ARG A 4 -5.47 16.59 -20.19
CA ARG A 4 -5.47 15.97 -18.85
C ARG A 4 -4.58 16.70 -17.83
N GLU A 5 -3.72 17.63 -18.23
CA GLU A 5 -2.92 18.47 -17.31
C GLU A 5 -3.80 19.32 -16.39
N VAL A 6 -5.02 19.69 -16.81
CA VAL A 6 -5.95 20.48 -15.99
C VAL A 6 -6.58 19.66 -14.84
N THR A 7 -6.47 18.32 -14.87
CA THR A 7 -7.17 17.43 -13.93
C THR A 7 -6.38 17.19 -12.64
N THR A 8 -5.05 17.11 -12.70
CA THR A 8 -4.18 16.90 -11.53
C THR A 8 -4.13 18.14 -10.63
N HIS A 9 -4.05 19.33 -11.22
CA HIS A 9 -4.06 20.60 -10.48
C HIS A 9 -5.37 20.87 -9.74
N ARG A 10 -6.50 20.38 -10.26
CA ARG A 10 -7.82 20.49 -9.60
C ARG A 10 -8.06 19.43 -8.53
N SER A 11 -7.26 18.36 -8.53
CA SER A 11 -7.44 17.21 -7.64
C SER A 11 -6.48 17.22 -6.45
N LEU A 12 -5.29 17.81 -6.56
CA LEU A 12 -4.30 17.91 -5.48
C LEU A 12 -4.56 19.11 -4.56
N THR A 13 -5.77 19.19 -3.99
CA THR A 13 -6.26 20.36 -3.24
C THR A 13 -6.67 20.06 -1.81
N ASP A 14 -6.25 18.94 -1.22
CA ASP A 14 -6.55 18.57 0.17
C ASP A 14 -6.18 19.71 1.16
N TYR A 15 -5.09 20.43 0.89
CA TYR A 15 -4.62 21.55 1.70
C TYR A 15 -5.69 22.64 1.93
N ARG A 16 -6.66 22.79 1.01
CA ARG A 16 -7.75 23.78 1.11
C ARG A 16 -8.78 23.45 2.19
N SER A 17 -8.81 22.20 2.66
CA SER A 17 -9.72 21.75 3.73
C SER A 17 -9.24 22.13 5.13
N TYR A 18 -8.00 22.62 5.27
CA TYR A 18 -7.40 22.98 6.55
C TYR A 18 -7.28 24.50 6.72
N THR A 19 -7.03 24.93 7.94
CA THR A 19 -6.79 26.34 8.29
C THR A 19 -5.55 26.47 9.18
N GLY A 20 -4.97 27.68 9.28
CA GLY A 20 -3.86 27.97 10.18
C GLY A 20 -2.61 27.08 9.95
N ARG A 21 -2.12 26.45 11.03
CA ARG A 21 -0.87 25.66 10.99
C ARG A 21 -1.00 24.39 10.16
N THR A 22 -2.15 23.72 10.19
CA THR A 22 -2.38 22.48 9.43
C THR A 22 -2.49 22.77 7.93
N TYR A 23 -3.08 23.91 7.54
CA TYR A 23 -3.04 24.41 6.16
C TYR A 23 -1.60 24.55 5.65
N ARG A 24 -0.75 25.25 6.43
CA ARG A 24 0.64 25.48 6.04
C ARG A 24 1.39 24.15 5.82
N LYS A 25 1.23 23.20 6.74
CA LYS A 25 1.83 21.87 6.63
C LYS A 25 1.35 21.13 5.37
N ALA A 26 0.04 21.09 5.13
CA ALA A 26 -0.52 20.41 3.95
C ALA A 26 -0.08 21.07 2.63
N TRP A 27 0.03 22.40 2.63
CA TRP A 27 0.56 23.15 1.49
C TRP A 27 2.04 22.84 1.23
N GLU A 28 2.88 22.81 2.26
CA GLU A 28 4.29 22.43 2.18
C GLU A 28 4.45 21.00 1.64
N THR A 29 3.63 20.04 2.12
CA THR A 29 3.58 18.67 1.58
C THR A 29 3.25 18.67 0.09
N ARG A 30 2.25 19.45 -0.35
CA ARG A 30 1.91 19.58 -1.76
C ARG A 30 3.04 20.20 -2.59
N GLN A 31 3.74 21.20 -2.07
CA GLN A 31 4.89 21.79 -2.78
C GLN A 31 6.03 20.78 -2.94
N ARG A 32 6.33 20.04 -1.88
CA ARG A 32 7.34 18.98 -1.94
C ARG A 32 7.00 17.92 -2.98
N LEU A 33 5.76 17.45 -3.00
CA LEU A 33 5.27 16.51 -4.01
C LEU A 33 5.46 17.05 -5.43
N ARG A 34 5.15 18.33 -5.65
CA ARG A 34 5.38 18.97 -6.96
C ARG A 34 6.86 18.91 -7.35
N SER A 35 7.76 19.30 -6.45
CA SER A 35 9.20 19.23 -6.71
C SER A 35 9.69 17.80 -6.99
N GLU A 36 9.11 16.79 -6.33
CA GLU A 36 9.42 15.38 -6.57
C GLU A 36 8.93 14.93 -7.96
N ILE A 37 7.73 15.32 -8.39
CA ILE A 37 7.21 15.04 -9.73
C ILE A 37 8.04 15.75 -10.80
N ASP A 38 8.38 17.01 -10.60
CA ASP A 38 9.25 17.76 -11.52
C ASP A 38 10.62 17.06 -11.62
N GLY A 39 11.18 16.62 -10.48
CA GLY A 39 12.42 15.84 -10.45
C GLY A 39 12.34 14.53 -11.23
N ILE A 40 11.20 13.84 -11.21
CA ILE A 40 10.94 12.64 -12.02
C ILE A 40 10.93 12.97 -13.51
N ILE A 41 10.26 14.06 -13.91
CA ILE A 41 10.10 14.46 -15.31
C ILE A 41 11.43 14.94 -15.91
N TYR A 42 12.15 15.81 -15.19
CA TYR A 42 13.35 16.47 -15.71
C TYR A 42 14.65 15.75 -15.33
N GLY A 43 14.67 14.99 -14.23
CA GLY A 43 15.87 14.30 -13.73
C GLY A 43 16.14 12.95 -14.38
N HIS A 44 15.17 12.35 -15.07
CA HIS A 44 15.37 11.05 -15.72
C HIS A 44 16.00 11.21 -17.11
N ARG A 45 17.33 11.06 -17.16
CA ARG A 45 18.08 10.65 -18.36
C ARG A 45 18.24 9.13 -18.28
N GLY A 46 17.55 8.37 -19.13
CA GLY A 46 17.75 6.92 -19.28
C GLY A 46 16.66 5.99 -18.70
N ARG A 47 15.44 6.46 -18.41
CA ARG A 47 14.27 5.57 -18.22
C ARG A 47 13.33 5.68 -19.41
N ASP A 48 13.03 4.55 -20.04
CA ASP A 48 12.37 4.48 -21.35
C ASP A 48 11.01 5.18 -21.37
N VAL A 49 10.18 5.02 -20.33
CA VAL A 49 8.78 5.49 -20.42
C VAL A 49 8.66 7.02 -20.42
N ILE A 50 9.35 7.74 -19.52
CA ILE A 50 9.28 9.21 -19.47
C ILE A 50 10.08 9.82 -20.63
N GLY A 51 11.23 9.24 -20.95
CA GLY A 51 12.05 9.65 -22.10
C GLY A 51 11.27 9.54 -23.40
N HIS A 52 10.54 8.44 -23.62
CA HIS A 52 9.73 8.22 -24.82
C HIS A 52 8.73 9.35 -25.08
N PHE A 53 8.00 9.82 -24.06
CA PHE A 53 7.04 10.91 -24.24
C PHE A 53 7.74 12.26 -24.43
N ARG A 54 8.76 12.55 -23.62
CA ARG A 54 9.47 13.83 -23.68
C ARG A 54 10.22 14.00 -25.00
N ASP A 55 10.96 12.98 -25.42
CA ASP A 55 11.80 13.03 -26.62
C ASP A 55 10.95 13.03 -27.90
N ALA A 56 9.70 12.55 -27.81
CA ALA A 56 8.69 12.63 -28.87
C ALA A 56 7.82 13.91 -28.81
N ASP A 57 8.15 14.87 -27.94
CA ASP A 57 7.39 16.12 -27.71
C ASP A 57 5.90 15.88 -27.41
N LYS A 58 5.62 14.88 -26.56
CA LYS A 58 4.26 14.51 -26.13
C LYS A 58 4.05 14.80 -24.65
N ASP A 59 2.81 15.17 -24.31
CA ASP A 59 2.36 15.25 -22.92
C ASP A 59 2.60 13.93 -22.19
N ILE A 60 3.18 14.00 -20.99
CA ILE A 60 3.44 12.84 -20.16
C ILE A 60 2.15 12.43 -19.45
N PRO A 61 1.59 11.24 -19.73
CA PRO A 61 0.38 10.81 -19.07
C PRO A 61 0.64 10.44 -17.61
N ILE A 62 -0.34 10.65 -16.73
CA ILE A 62 -0.22 10.37 -15.29
C ILE A 62 0.22 8.94 -14.97
N TRP A 63 -0.21 7.95 -15.75
CA TRP A 63 0.19 6.56 -15.55
C TRP A 63 1.70 6.36 -15.75
N ALA A 64 2.33 7.11 -16.66
CA ALA A 64 3.77 7.02 -16.89
C ALA A 64 4.55 7.63 -15.72
N ILE A 65 3.99 8.63 -15.04
CA ILE A 65 4.54 9.18 -13.79
C ILE A 65 4.45 8.14 -12.67
N PHE A 66 3.30 7.46 -12.53
CA PHE A 66 3.12 6.41 -11.52
C PHE A 66 4.07 5.22 -11.70
N GLU A 67 4.41 4.86 -12.94
CA GLU A 67 5.38 3.80 -13.25
C GLU A 67 6.76 4.04 -12.61
N VAL A 68 7.18 5.31 -12.53
CA VAL A 68 8.51 5.69 -12.05
C VAL A 68 8.52 6.20 -10.61
N MET A 69 7.34 6.51 -10.04
CA MET A 69 7.19 6.96 -8.66
C MET A 69 7.50 5.84 -7.68
N THR A 70 8.13 6.19 -6.54
CA THR A 70 8.23 5.27 -5.40
C THR A 70 6.88 5.16 -4.69
N LEU A 71 6.65 4.07 -3.95
CA LEU A 71 5.46 3.96 -3.09
C LEU A 71 5.36 5.10 -2.06
N GLY A 72 6.50 5.66 -1.62
CA GLY A 72 6.52 6.83 -0.74
C GLY A 72 5.97 8.08 -1.43
N ASN A 73 6.43 8.36 -2.65
CA ASN A 73 5.92 9.47 -3.46
C ASN A 73 4.43 9.27 -3.78
N PHE A 74 4.02 8.02 -4.06
CA PHE A 74 2.61 7.68 -4.30
C PHE A 74 1.76 7.92 -3.05
N GLY A 75 2.23 7.56 -1.86
CA GLY A 75 1.57 7.87 -0.60
C GLY A 75 1.38 9.37 -0.38
N SER A 76 2.42 10.18 -0.66
CA SER A 76 2.34 11.64 -0.62
C SER A 76 1.37 12.21 -1.66
N PHE A 77 1.34 11.62 -2.87
CA PHE A 77 0.40 11.98 -3.93
C PHE A 77 -1.04 11.73 -3.48
N TYR A 78 -1.32 10.53 -2.98
CA TYR A 78 -2.64 10.17 -2.47
C TYR A 78 -3.06 11.09 -1.31
N ASP A 79 -2.14 11.42 -0.39
CA ASP A 79 -2.41 12.33 0.73
C ASP A 79 -2.84 13.73 0.26
N CYS A 80 -2.26 14.23 -0.83
CA CYS A 80 -2.58 15.54 -1.39
C CYS A 80 -3.91 15.58 -2.16
N LEU A 81 -4.51 14.43 -2.48
CA LEU A 81 -5.78 14.38 -3.20
C LEU A 81 -6.92 14.96 -2.36
N ASP A 82 -7.79 15.74 -3.01
CA ASP A 82 -9.06 16.16 -2.44
C ASP A 82 -9.88 14.95 -1.99
N ARG A 83 -10.60 15.11 -0.88
CA ARG A 83 -11.42 14.07 -0.26
C ARG A 83 -12.36 13.41 -1.28
N ARG A 84 -13.00 14.20 -2.15
CA ARG A 84 -13.92 13.66 -3.19
C ARG A 84 -13.23 12.64 -4.10
N VAL A 85 -11.97 12.87 -4.46
CA VAL A 85 -11.20 11.94 -5.30
C VAL A 85 -10.80 10.71 -4.50
N LYS A 86 -10.38 10.88 -3.24
CA LYS A 86 -10.11 9.75 -2.33
C LYS A 86 -11.36 8.87 -2.17
N THR A 87 -12.54 9.46 -1.98
CA THR A 87 -13.83 8.75 -1.88
C THR A 87 -14.11 7.90 -3.12
N VAL A 88 -13.86 8.45 -4.32
CA VAL A 88 -14.02 7.70 -5.58
C VAL A 88 -13.05 6.52 -5.62
N ILE A 89 -11.77 6.74 -5.30
CA ILE A 89 -10.75 5.68 -5.30
C ILE A 89 -11.13 4.54 -4.34
N VAL A 90 -11.49 4.84 -3.09
CA VAL A 90 -11.83 3.80 -2.11
C VAL A 90 -13.10 3.04 -2.49
N ARG A 91 -14.08 3.73 -3.10
CA ARG A 91 -15.30 3.09 -3.62
C ARG A 91 -14.99 2.18 -4.81
N ASP A 92 -14.13 2.62 -5.72
CA ASP A 92 -13.74 1.84 -6.90
C ASP A 92 -12.90 0.60 -6.50
N LEU A 93 -12.14 0.70 -5.40
CA LEU A 93 -11.49 -0.46 -4.74
C LEU A 93 -12.48 -1.34 -3.94
N GLY A 94 -13.75 -0.94 -3.83
CA GLY A 94 -14.76 -1.64 -3.04
C GLY A 94 -14.47 -1.66 -1.54
N MET A 95 -13.75 -0.67 -1.00
CA MET A 95 -13.47 -0.55 0.44
C MET A 95 -14.70 -0.02 1.20
N PRO A 96 -14.89 -0.40 2.48
CA PRO A 96 -16.07 -0.03 3.25
C PRO A 96 -16.09 1.45 3.62
N THR A 97 -17.25 2.10 3.59
CA THR A 97 -17.36 3.54 3.86
C THR A 97 -17.41 3.90 5.34
N ASN A 98 -17.65 2.94 6.23
CA ASN A 98 -17.84 3.13 7.67
C ASN A 98 -16.55 2.97 8.51
N LEU A 99 -15.38 2.87 7.87
CA LEU A 99 -14.09 2.59 8.54
C LEU A 99 -12.97 3.58 8.16
N ASP A 100 -13.34 4.81 7.81
CA ASP A 100 -12.39 5.85 7.35
C ASP A 100 -11.46 5.35 6.23
N SER A 101 -11.99 4.58 5.27
CA SER A 101 -11.19 3.89 4.23
C SER A 101 -10.24 4.81 3.48
N GLU A 102 -10.59 6.09 3.35
CA GLU A 102 -9.73 7.13 2.75
C GLU A 102 -8.40 7.26 3.50
N LEU A 103 -8.47 7.33 4.84
CA LEU A 103 -7.29 7.35 5.72
C LEU A 103 -6.61 5.98 5.77
N ARG A 104 -7.38 4.89 5.85
CA ARG A 104 -6.81 3.53 5.93
C ARG A 104 -6.03 3.17 4.69
N LEU A 105 -6.50 3.56 3.51
CA LEU A 105 -5.76 3.31 2.26
C LEU A 105 -4.41 4.04 2.26
N LYS A 106 -4.34 5.28 2.76
CA LYS A 106 -3.07 6.00 2.94
C LYS A 106 -2.13 5.23 3.86
N GLU A 107 -2.61 4.80 5.03
CA GLU A 107 -1.79 4.07 6.01
C GLU A 107 -1.31 2.72 5.45
N ILE A 108 -2.16 2.02 4.70
CA ILE A 108 -1.81 0.80 3.97
C ILE A 108 -0.69 1.06 2.96
N VAL A 109 -0.77 2.13 2.17
CA VAL A 109 0.28 2.49 1.20
C VAL A 109 1.62 2.71 1.89
N PHE A 110 1.65 3.40 3.04
CA PHE A 110 2.89 3.58 3.80
C PHE A 110 3.40 2.29 4.45
N ALA A 111 2.51 1.42 4.93
CA ALA A 111 2.89 0.09 5.42
C ALA A 111 3.53 -0.77 4.31
N LEU A 112 2.96 -0.73 3.10
CA LEU A 112 3.52 -1.42 1.94
C LEU A 112 4.83 -0.81 1.45
N LYS A 113 5.00 0.51 1.56
CA LYS A 113 6.28 1.18 1.23
C LYS A 113 7.41 0.62 2.09
N ASP A 114 7.23 0.55 3.41
CA ASP A 114 8.26 0.01 4.31
C ASP A 114 8.51 -1.48 4.05
N PHE A 115 7.44 -2.25 3.84
CA PHE A 115 7.55 -3.68 3.54
C PHE A 115 8.28 -3.97 2.22
N ARG A 116 7.93 -3.28 1.12
CA ARG A 116 8.61 -3.40 -0.16
C ARG A 116 10.09 -3.02 -0.05
N ASN A 117 10.40 -1.95 0.71
CA ASN A 117 11.78 -1.53 0.91
C ASN A 117 12.60 -2.57 1.66
N ALA A 118 12.02 -3.24 2.66
CA ALA A 118 12.65 -4.35 3.35
C ALA A 118 13.03 -5.48 2.39
N ILE A 119 12.09 -5.90 1.54
CA ILE A 119 12.33 -6.94 0.53
C ILE A 119 13.43 -6.49 -0.46
N ALA A 120 13.33 -5.27 -0.98
CA ALA A 120 14.27 -4.77 -2.00
C ALA A 120 15.70 -4.58 -1.48
N HIS A 121 15.88 -4.35 -0.19
CA HIS A 121 17.19 -4.15 0.44
C HIS A 121 17.64 -5.34 1.28
N ASN A 122 17.02 -6.53 1.09
CA ASN A 122 17.31 -7.75 1.85
C ASN A 122 17.28 -7.54 3.39
N GLY A 123 16.41 -6.66 3.85
CA GLY A 123 16.16 -6.46 5.28
C GLY A 123 15.58 -7.73 5.91
N VAL A 124 15.80 -7.90 7.22
CA VAL A 124 15.13 -8.99 7.96
C VAL A 124 13.64 -8.66 8.04
N VAL A 125 12.85 -9.37 7.23
CA VAL A 125 11.40 -9.14 7.07
C VAL A 125 10.59 -9.81 8.19
N LEU A 126 11.13 -10.88 8.79
CA LEU A 126 10.37 -11.82 9.60
C LEU A 126 9.83 -11.23 10.91
N ASP A 127 10.60 -10.38 11.57
CA ASP A 127 10.25 -9.75 12.85
C ASP A 127 9.81 -8.29 12.71
N VAL A 128 9.43 -7.90 11.49
CA VAL A 128 8.85 -6.60 11.12
C VAL A 128 9.68 -5.37 11.53
N ARG A 129 10.96 -5.53 11.89
CA ARG A 129 11.85 -4.43 12.29
C ARG A 129 12.10 -3.39 11.19
N PHE A 130 11.69 -3.69 9.96
CA PHE A 130 11.69 -2.73 8.86
C PHE A 130 10.65 -1.61 9.00
N GLN A 131 9.68 -1.75 9.90
CA GLN A 131 8.67 -0.73 10.17
C GLN A 131 9.34 0.58 10.58
N SER A 132 9.08 1.66 9.84
CA SER A 132 9.54 2.99 10.23
C SER A 132 8.66 3.63 11.31
N GLY A 133 7.49 3.03 11.60
CA GLY A 133 6.57 3.43 12.65
C GLY A 133 5.46 2.40 12.85
N ALA A 134 4.73 2.53 13.96
CA ALA A 134 3.60 1.66 14.26
C ALA A 134 2.49 1.82 13.22
N ILE A 135 1.95 0.69 12.73
CA ILE A 135 0.77 0.70 11.87
C ILE A 135 -0.46 1.04 12.72
N ASN A 136 -1.28 1.97 12.21
CA ASN A 136 -2.47 2.41 12.93
C ASN A 136 -3.45 1.24 13.17
N THR A 137 -4.00 1.16 14.39
CA THR A 137 -4.95 0.11 14.78
C THR A 137 -6.23 0.11 13.93
N GLY A 138 -6.56 1.24 13.29
CA GLY A 138 -7.63 1.31 12.30
C GLY A 138 -7.41 0.39 11.09
N VAL A 139 -6.16 0.17 10.66
CA VAL A 139 -5.86 -0.81 9.59
C VAL A 139 -6.13 -2.23 10.07
N SER A 140 -5.73 -2.56 11.30
CA SER A 140 -6.05 -3.86 11.91
C SER A 140 -7.55 -4.07 12.04
N GLN A 141 -8.31 -3.03 12.42
CA GLN A 141 -9.76 -3.08 12.50
C GLN A 141 -10.40 -3.29 11.13
N LEU A 142 -9.96 -2.56 10.11
CA LEU A 142 -10.40 -2.74 8.73
C LEU A 142 -10.19 -4.19 8.28
N LEU A 143 -8.98 -4.71 8.41
CA LEU A 143 -8.68 -6.08 8.01
C LEU A 143 -9.52 -7.10 8.79
N LYS A 144 -9.69 -6.91 10.10
CA LYS A 144 -10.52 -7.80 10.92
C LYS A 144 -11.97 -7.83 10.45
N GLN A 145 -12.56 -6.68 10.17
CA GLN A 145 -13.97 -6.61 9.73
C GLN A 145 -14.16 -7.18 8.33
N GLU A 146 -13.24 -6.90 7.42
CA GLU A 146 -13.38 -7.28 6.01
C GLU A 146 -12.98 -8.74 5.75
N THR A 147 -12.00 -9.26 6.48
CA THR A 147 -11.46 -10.62 6.27
C THR A 147 -11.91 -11.63 7.32
N GLY A 148 -12.49 -11.18 8.43
CA GLY A 148 -12.79 -12.03 9.59
C GLY A 148 -11.55 -12.48 10.37
N VAL A 149 -10.33 -12.08 9.96
CA VAL A 149 -9.10 -12.48 10.62
C VAL A 149 -8.87 -11.67 11.90
N GLY A 150 -8.82 -12.34 13.05
CA GLY A 150 -8.58 -11.71 14.35
C GLY A 150 -7.11 -11.55 14.71
N LYS A 151 -6.84 -10.77 15.78
CA LYS A 151 -5.51 -10.58 16.40
C LYS A 151 -4.44 -10.05 15.42
N ILE A 152 -4.82 -9.10 14.57
CA ILE A 152 -3.90 -8.41 13.66
C ILE A 152 -3.29 -7.23 14.42
N ASP A 153 -1.99 -7.27 14.64
CA ASP A 153 -1.23 -6.25 15.38
C ASP A 153 0.05 -5.81 14.63
N PHE A 154 0.30 -6.39 13.44
CA PHE A 154 1.46 -6.13 12.60
C PHE A 154 2.79 -6.35 13.31
N THR A 155 2.86 -7.30 14.24
CA THR A 155 4.10 -7.64 14.95
C THR A 155 4.84 -8.84 14.35
N ASP A 156 4.27 -9.45 13.30
CA ASP A 156 4.89 -10.53 12.54
C ASP A 156 4.45 -10.47 11.07
N ILE A 157 5.22 -11.14 10.20
CA ILE A 157 5.03 -11.09 8.75
C ILE A 157 3.67 -11.64 8.26
N THR A 158 2.98 -12.48 9.05
CA THR A 158 1.67 -13.03 8.69
C THR A 158 0.64 -11.92 8.47
N ASP A 159 0.71 -10.84 9.24
CA ASP A 159 -0.21 -9.70 9.14
C ASP A 159 -0.04 -8.91 7.84
N TYR A 160 1.19 -8.87 7.31
CA TYR A 160 1.45 -8.30 5.99
C TYR A 160 0.96 -9.21 4.86
N VAL A 161 1.03 -10.54 5.02
CA VAL A 161 0.44 -11.49 4.06
C VAL A 161 -1.08 -11.33 4.02
N ILE A 162 -1.74 -11.16 5.17
CA ILE A 162 -3.18 -10.85 5.24
C ILE A 162 -3.49 -9.54 4.52
N LEU A 163 -2.71 -8.48 4.79
CA LEU A 163 -2.87 -7.18 4.13
C LEU A 163 -2.72 -7.30 2.60
N LEU A 164 -1.71 -8.02 2.12
CA LEU A 164 -1.50 -8.26 0.69
C LEU A 164 -2.68 -8.98 0.05
N VAL A 165 -3.14 -10.09 0.66
CA VAL A 165 -4.28 -10.86 0.14
C VAL A 165 -5.56 -10.03 0.13
N TYR A 166 -5.80 -9.23 1.16
CA TYR A 166 -6.92 -8.27 1.19
C TYR A 166 -6.85 -7.30 0.00
N LEU A 167 -5.69 -6.70 -0.25
CA LEU A 167 -5.50 -5.77 -1.37
C LEU A 167 -5.64 -6.46 -2.71
N MET A 168 -5.11 -7.67 -2.87
CA MET A 168 -5.28 -8.45 -4.09
C MET A 168 -6.77 -8.66 -4.41
N ARG A 169 -7.60 -9.00 -3.42
CA ARG A 169 -9.05 -9.10 -3.63
C ARG A 169 -9.69 -7.77 -3.99
N ARG A 170 -9.28 -6.66 -3.36
CA ARG A 170 -9.76 -5.29 -3.67
C ARG A 170 -9.34 -4.81 -5.06
N MET A 171 -8.21 -5.30 -5.58
CA MET A 171 -7.69 -4.99 -6.92
C MET A 171 -8.18 -5.97 -7.99
N GLY A 172 -9.07 -6.91 -7.67
CA GLY A 172 -9.69 -7.81 -8.65
C GLY A 172 -8.87 -9.04 -9.03
N PHE A 173 -7.80 -9.37 -8.29
CA PHE A 173 -7.08 -10.63 -8.49
C PHE A 173 -7.99 -11.83 -8.22
N THR A 174 -7.78 -12.92 -8.93
CA THR A 174 -8.60 -14.13 -8.85
C THR A 174 -8.48 -14.81 -7.48
N LYS A 175 -9.50 -15.60 -7.12
CA LYS A 175 -9.46 -16.48 -5.93
C LYS A 175 -8.27 -17.43 -5.98
N THR A 176 -7.91 -17.88 -7.18
CA THR A 176 -6.77 -18.79 -7.42
C THR A 176 -5.44 -18.12 -7.07
N GLU A 177 -5.19 -16.92 -7.58
CA GLU A 177 -3.95 -16.17 -7.28
C GLU A 177 -3.81 -15.89 -5.78
N CYS A 178 -4.91 -15.49 -5.12
CA CYS A 178 -4.91 -15.27 -3.68
C CYS A 178 -4.63 -16.57 -2.89
N LYS A 179 -5.24 -17.69 -3.28
CA LYS A 179 -5.00 -19.00 -2.66
C LYS A 179 -3.58 -19.50 -2.89
N GLN A 180 -3.00 -19.23 -4.06
CA GLN A 180 -1.61 -19.56 -4.38
C GLN A 180 -0.64 -18.79 -3.47
N LEU A 181 -0.85 -17.49 -3.26
CA LEU A 181 -0.03 -16.71 -2.32
C LEU A 181 -0.10 -17.29 -0.90
N ILE A 182 -1.30 -17.61 -0.42
CA ILE A 182 -1.49 -18.21 0.91
C ILE A 182 -0.79 -19.56 1.00
N ALA A 183 -0.96 -20.44 0.01
CA ALA A 183 -0.35 -21.77 -0.01
C ALA A 183 1.18 -21.70 -0.08
N GLY A 184 1.73 -20.78 -0.88
CA GLY A 184 3.18 -20.56 -0.94
C GLY A 184 3.74 -20.09 0.39
N TYR A 185 3.06 -19.15 1.07
CA TYR A 185 3.45 -18.73 2.41
C TYR A 185 3.38 -19.88 3.42
N GLU A 186 2.32 -20.70 3.38
CA GLU A 186 2.20 -21.89 4.24
C GLU A 186 3.30 -22.92 4.01
N ALA A 187 3.70 -23.15 2.75
CA ALA A 187 4.79 -24.06 2.43
C ALA A 187 6.12 -23.56 3.02
N ILE A 188 6.38 -22.24 2.96
CA ILE A 188 7.59 -21.63 3.53
C ILE A 188 7.61 -21.79 5.06
N ILE A 189 6.50 -21.51 5.75
CA ILE A 189 6.47 -21.65 7.22
C ILE A 189 6.60 -23.12 7.65
N GLU A 190 6.04 -24.07 6.90
CA GLU A 190 6.15 -25.48 7.24
C GLU A 190 7.57 -26.01 6.99
N HIS A 191 8.21 -25.54 5.91
CA HIS A 191 9.63 -25.81 5.66
C HIS A 191 10.51 -25.29 6.81
N PHE A 192 10.30 -24.04 7.26
CA PHE A 192 11.00 -23.50 8.42
C PHE A 192 10.75 -24.28 9.70
N ARG A 193 9.52 -24.79 9.90
CA ARG A 193 9.16 -25.62 11.04
C ARG A 193 9.93 -26.95 11.04
N ALA A 194 10.16 -27.53 9.86
CA ALA A 194 10.89 -28.79 9.70
C ALA A 194 12.40 -28.63 9.91
N GLU A 195 12.97 -27.49 9.51
CA GLU A 195 14.42 -27.25 9.56
C GLU A 195 14.91 -26.59 10.85
N LEU A 196 14.07 -25.80 11.52
CA LEU A 196 14.48 -25.00 12.67
C LEU A 196 14.06 -25.62 14.01
N PRO A 197 14.89 -25.49 15.06
CA PRO A 197 14.48 -25.75 16.42
C PRO A 197 13.21 -24.94 16.80
N ILE A 198 12.29 -25.57 17.52
CA ILE A 198 10.95 -24.99 17.81
C ILE A 198 11.01 -23.63 18.52
N ASN A 199 12.03 -23.41 19.36
CA ASN A 199 12.26 -22.15 20.06
C ASN A 199 12.70 -21.03 19.11
N VAL A 200 13.40 -21.34 18.02
CA VAL A 200 13.75 -20.37 16.96
C VAL A 200 12.54 -20.12 16.08
N TYR A 201 11.85 -21.18 15.63
CA TYR A 201 10.63 -21.07 14.83
C TYR A 201 9.58 -20.18 15.51
N SER A 202 9.32 -20.39 16.80
CA SER A 202 8.28 -19.66 17.55
C SER A 202 8.61 -18.18 17.78
N ARG A 203 9.87 -17.75 17.57
CA ARG A 203 10.26 -16.32 17.57
C ARG A 203 9.96 -15.64 16.23
N ILE A 204 9.89 -16.43 15.16
CA ILE A 204 9.69 -15.97 13.78
C ILE A 204 8.20 -15.99 13.45
N ILE A 205 7.55 -17.14 13.67
CA ILE A 205 6.15 -17.37 13.34
C ILE A 205 5.36 -17.52 14.62
N LYS A 206 4.40 -16.62 14.84
CA LYS A 206 3.53 -16.66 16.02
C LYS A 206 2.59 -17.86 15.95
N THR A 207 2.22 -18.40 17.11
CA THR A 207 1.27 -19.52 17.24
C THR A 207 -0.11 -19.22 16.65
N THR A 208 -0.46 -17.93 16.50
CA THR A 208 -1.71 -17.47 15.89
C THR A 208 -1.72 -17.57 14.36
N ALA A 209 -0.56 -17.76 13.70
CA ALA A 209 -0.44 -17.72 12.25
C ALA A 209 -1.37 -18.72 11.54
N ARG A 210 -1.42 -19.98 12.00
CA ARG A 210 -2.29 -21.01 11.40
C ARG A 210 -3.78 -20.65 11.45
N GLY A 211 -4.24 -20.10 12.57
CA GLY A 211 -5.62 -19.64 12.72
C GLY A 211 -5.93 -18.45 11.80
N LYS A 212 -4.99 -17.50 11.70
CA LYS A 212 -5.08 -16.36 10.78
C LYS A 212 -5.19 -16.80 9.32
N LEU A 213 -4.33 -17.72 8.87
CA LEU A 213 -4.32 -18.22 7.48
C LEU A 213 -5.58 -19.03 7.15
N THR A 214 -6.11 -19.78 8.11
CA THR A 214 -7.40 -20.49 7.95
C THR A 214 -8.55 -19.51 7.72
N ALA A 215 -8.67 -18.47 8.56
CA ALA A 215 -9.68 -17.43 8.38
C ALA A 215 -9.48 -16.66 7.06
N LEU A 216 -8.24 -16.37 6.68
CA LEU A 216 -7.92 -15.71 5.41
C LEU A 216 -8.37 -16.53 4.19
N ARG A 217 -8.22 -17.87 4.23
CA ARG A 217 -8.74 -18.76 3.17
C ARG A 217 -10.25 -18.75 3.07
N GLN A 218 -10.94 -18.67 4.21
CA GLN A 218 -12.39 -18.57 4.24
C GLN A 218 -12.85 -17.26 3.59
N PHE A 219 -12.20 -16.13 3.92
CA PHE A 219 -12.42 -14.85 3.24
C PHE A 219 -12.27 -14.96 1.72
N VAL A 220 -11.15 -15.50 1.23
CA VAL A 220 -10.90 -15.65 -0.22
C VAL A 220 -11.91 -16.59 -0.90
N SER A 221 -12.43 -17.58 -0.18
CA SER A 221 -13.40 -18.53 -0.75
C SER A 221 -14.80 -17.93 -0.84
N ASN A 222 -15.19 -17.15 0.18
CA ASN A 222 -16.54 -16.62 0.33
C ASN A 222 -16.76 -15.30 -0.42
N GLY A 223 -15.74 -14.46 -0.58
CA GLY A 223 -15.79 -13.25 -1.42
C GLY A 223 -15.23 -13.54 -2.78
#